data_AF-A0AAU3ZX04-F1
#
_entry.id   AF-A0AAU3ZX04-F1
#
_cell.length_a   1.000
_cell.length_b   1.000
_cell.length_c   1.000
_cell.angle_alpha   90.00
_cell.angle_beta   90.00
_cell.angle_gamma   90.00
#
_symmetry.space_group_name_H-M   'P 1'
#
loop_
_entity.id
_entity.type
_entity.pdbx_description
1 polymer ?
#
loop_
_entity_poly.entity_id
_entity_poly.type
_entity_poly.pdbx_seq_one_letter_code
_entity_poly.pdbx_strand_id
1 'polypeptide(L)'
;MGAAVELEAGERTVRLSSPDKIYFPERGFTKLDLAQYYIAVGAGITRALRDRPTTLQRYPEGLAGESFYQKRAPKNLPDWIPTGTVTFPSGRTAEEMCPTEPAAVLWAAQFATFTFHPWPVRRQDPDHPDELRIDLDPQPGTDFDDAVRAVHELRAVLDDFGGLRGWPKTSGGRGLHLFVPIEPRWTFTEVRRAVIACGRELERRMPERVTTAWWKEERGKRIFVDFNQTARDRTIASAYSVRPHPRAQVSAPLRWDEVDSVHPADFDIASMRDRYADLGDVHADMDDHRFRLDALLELADRDERDRGLGDLPYPPEYPKMPGEPKRVQPSRARHDSEHDA
;
A
#
# COMPACT_ATOMS: atom_id res chain seq x y z
N MET A 1 4.89 1.88 -34.43
CA MET A 1 4.32 2.65 -33.31
C MET A 1 3.41 3.70 -33.93
N GLY A 2 2.14 3.76 -33.54
CA GLY A 2 1.20 4.77 -33.98
C GLY A 2 1.61 6.18 -33.58
N ALA A 3 0.95 7.16 -34.21
CA ALA A 3 1.13 8.58 -33.90
C ALA A 3 0.80 8.86 -32.43
N ALA A 4 1.41 9.90 -31.87
CA ALA A 4 1.03 10.36 -30.53
C ALA A 4 -0.43 10.84 -30.55
N VAL A 5 -1.14 10.60 -29.45
CA VAL A 5 -2.53 11.04 -29.25
C VAL A 5 -2.59 12.02 -28.08
N GLU A 6 -3.55 12.93 -28.12
CA GLU A 6 -3.84 13.87 -27.03
C GLU A 6 -5.03 13.31 -26.25
N LEU A 7 -4.90 13.19 -24.93
CA LEU A 7 -5.93 12.63 -24.05
C LEU A 7 -6.35 13.66 -23.01
N GLU A 8 -7.66 13.82 -22.82
CA GLU A 8 -8.22 14.69 -21.78
C GLU A 8 -8.29 13.96 -20.44
N ALA A 9 -7.89 14.64 -19.36
CA ALA A 9 -7.96 14.15 -17.99
C ALA A 9 -8.31 15.31 -17.04
N GLY A 10 -9.60 15.46 -16.73
CA GLY A 10 -10.09 16.66 -16.06
C GLY A 10 -9.98 17.87 -16.98
N GLU A 11 -9.41 18.97 -16.48
CA GLU A 11 -9.29 20.23 -17.23
C GLU A 11 -8.04 20.31 -18.13
N ARG A 12 -7.23 19.25 -18.17
CA ARG A 12 -5.96 19.23 -18.93
C ARG A 12 -5.95 18.19 -20.03
N THR A 13 -5.16 18.50 -21.05
CA THR A 13 -4.80 17.57 -22.12
C THR A 13 -3.36 17.09 -21.91
N VAL A 14 -3.14 15.78 -22.01
CA VAL A 14 -1.83 15.14 -21.89
C VAL A 14 -1.52 14.34 -23.14
N ARG A 15 -0.37 14.61 -23.74
CA ARG A 15 0.14 13.86 -24.90
C ARG A 15 0.61 12.46 -24.51
N LEU A 16 0.02 11.44 -25.13
CA LEU A 16 0.45 10.05 -25.03
C LEU A 16 1.22 9.64 -26.29
N SER A 17 2.48 9.24 -26.12
CA SER A 17 3.30 8.70 -27.22
C SER A 17 3.31 7.18 -27.21
N SER A 18 3.49 6.56 -28.39
CA SER A 18 3.53 5.10 -28.55
C SER A 18 2.28 4.39 -28.00
N PRO A 19 1.07 4.82 -28.38
CA PRO A 19 -0.18 4.30 -27.81
C PRO A 19 -0.31 2.77 -27.97
N ASP A 20 0.10 2.23 -29.12
CA ASP A 20 -0.03 0.79 -29.42
C ASP A 20 1.04 -0.09 -28.78
N LYS A 21 1.93 0.48 -27.95
CA LYS A 21 2.99 -0.31 -27.30
C LYS A 21 2.34 -1.32 -26.35
N ILE A 22 2.58 -2.61 -26.57
CA ILE A 22 2.06 -3.67 -25.72
C ILE A 22 2.76 -3.63 -24.36
N TYR A 23 1.98 -3.46 -23.31
CA TYR A 23 2.44 -3.42 -21.91
C TYR A 23 2.18 -4.74 -21.18
N PHE A 24 1.07 -5.41 -21.50
CA PHE A 24 0.68 -6.69 -20.90
C PHE A 24 0.43 -7.74 -21.99
N PRO A 25 1.47 -8.48 -22.42
CA PRO A 25 1.37 -9.38 -23.57
C PRO A 25 0.29 -10.46 -23.46
N GLU A 26 0.09 -11.03 -22.27
CA GLU A 26 -0.92 -12.10 -22.06
C GLU A 26 -2.34 -11.62 -22.36
N ARG A 27 -2.64 -10.36 -22.05
CA ARG A 27 -3.97 -9.76 -22.27
C ARG A 27 -4.04 -8.89 -23.52
N GLY A 28 -2.90 -8.61 -24.15
CA GLY A 28 -2.79 -7.68 -25.27
C GLY A 28 -2.96 -6.21 -24.90
N PHE A 29 -3.01 -5.85 -23.61
CA PHE A 29 -3.23 -4.46 -23.21
C PHE A 29 -2.02 -3.58 -23.58
N THR A 30 -2.34 -2.46 -24.20
CA THR A 30 -1.42 -1.46 -24.70
C THR A 30 -1.18 -0.35 -23.67
N LYS A 31 -0.25 0.55 -23.98
CA LYS A 31 -0.06 1.80 -23.27
C LYS A 31 -1.31 2.69 -23.31
N LEU A 32 -2.04 2.70 -24.42
CA LEU A 32 -3.29 3.44 -24.52
C LEU A 32 -4.37 2.87 -23.60
N ASP A 33 -4.48 1.54 -23.49
CA ASP A 33 -5.43 0.91 -22.56
C ASP A 33 -5.13 1.27 -21.10
N LEU A 34 -3.86 1.26 -20.70
CA LEU A 34 -3.44 1.70 -19.38
C LEU A 34 -3.78 3.19 -19.12
N ALA A 35 -3.54 4.05 -20.11
CA ALA A 35 -3.85 5.47 -20.02
C ALA A 35 -5.36 5.72 -19.89
N GLN A 36 -6.17 5.05 -20.71
CA GLN A 36 -7.64 5.13 -20.67
C GLN A 36 -8.21 4.59 -19.36
N TYR A 37 -7.64 3.51 -18.82
CA TYR A 37 -7.99 3.01 -17.50
C TYR A 37 -7.79 4.09 -16.43
N TYR A 38 -6.62 4.74 -16.40
CA TYR A 38 -6.35 5.78 -15.40
C TYR A 38 -7.22 7.03 -15.56
N ILE A 39 -7.62 7.38 -16.78
CA ILE A 39 -8.62 8.42 -17.00
C ILE A 39 -9.96 8.00 -16.40
N ALA A 40 -10.40 6.77 -16.66
CA ALA A 40 -11.70 6.28 -16.20
C ALA A 40 -11.82 6.23 -14.67
N VAL A 41 -10.78 5.81 -13.97
CA VAL A 41 -10.73 5.80 -12.49
C VAL A 41 -10.19 7.11 -11.89
N GLY A 42 -10.03 8.15 -12.72
CA GLY A 42 -9.25 9.35 -12.42
C GLY A 42 -9.57 9.98 -11.07
N ALA A 43 -10.84 10.18 -10.75
CA ALA A 43 -11.24 10.76 -9.47
C ALA A 43 -10.83 9.89 -8.26
N GLY A 44 -11.06 8.58 -8.32
CA GLY A 44 -10.74 7.63 -7.26
C GLY A 44 -9.23 7.45 -7.05
N ILE A 45 -8.45 7.33 -8.12
CA ILE A 45 -6.99 7.26 -7.98
C ILE A 45 -6.40 8.60 -7.51
N THR A 46 -6.93 9.72 -7.98
CA THR A 46 -6.49 11.04 -7.48
C THR A 46 -6.79 11.18 -5.99
N ARG A 47 -7.96 10.73 -5.48
CA ARG A 47 -8.22 10.71 -4.03
C ARG A 47 -7.15 9.94 -3.28
N ALA A 48 -6.81 8.73 -3.75
CA ALA A 48 -5.79 7.88 -3.13
C ALA A 48 -4.37 8.46 -3.13
N LEU A 49 -4.08 9.41 -4.04
CA LEU A 49 -2.76 10.02 -4.21
C LEU A 49 -2.72 11.49 -3.78
N ARG A 50 -3.86 12.09 -3.42
CA ARG A 50 -4.03 13.54 -3.31
C ARG A 50 -3.04 14.15 -2.32
N ASP A 51 -2.16 15.00 -2.82
CA ASP A 51 -1.12 15.70 -2.06
C ASP A 51 -0.12 14.75 -1.37
N ARG A 52 -0.07 13.46 -1.75
CA ARG A 52 0.86 12.49 -1.19
C ARG A 52 2.13 12.44 -2.02
N PRO A 53 3.33 12.61 -1.42
CA PRO A 53 4.57 12.23 -2.08
C PRO A 53 4.45 10.79 -2.58
N THR A 54 4.79 10.54 -3.84
CA THR A 54 4.49 9.27 -4.50
C THR A 54 5.68 8.75 -5.28
N THR A 55 6.14 7.56 -4.90
CA THR A 55 7.11 6.80 -5.67
C THR A 55 6.42 6.13 -6.86
N LEU A 56 7.02 6.26 -8.04
CA LEU A 56 6.48 5.72 -9.29
C LEU A 56 7.21 4.44 -9.68
N GLN A 57 6.49 3.34 -9.89
CA GLN A 57 7.08 2.10 -10.42
C GLN A 57 6.85 2.05 -11.93
N ARG A 58 7.93 2.13 -12.70
CA ARG A 58 7.92 2.38 -14.14
C ARG A 58 8.37 1.15 -14.93
N TYR A 59 7.70 0.90 -16.05
CA TYR A 59 7.93 -0.21 -16.98
C TYR A 59 8.02 0.30 -18.43
N PRO A 60 9.12 0.98 -18.82
CA PRO A 60 9.22 1.62 -20.14
C PRO A 60 8.94 0.68 -21.33
N GLU A 61 9.38 -0.57 -21.20
CA GLU A 61 9.22 -1.64 -22.20
C GLU A 61 8.06 -2.60 -21.89
N GLY A 62 7.16 -2.22 -20.97
CA GLY A 62 6.09 -3.09 -20.49
C GLY A 62 6.59 -4.20 -19.55
N LEU A 63 5.76 -5.20 -19.30
CA LEU A 63 6.11 -6.33 -18.41
C LEU A 63 7.24 -7.21 -18.93
N ALA A 64 7.53 -7.16 -20.23
CA ALA A 64 8.61 -7.95 -20.83
C ALA A 64 10.01 -7.36 -20.56
N GLY A 65 10.10 -6.11 -20.08
CA GLY A 65 11.38 -5.44 -19.83
C GLY A 65 11.64 -5.15 -18.36
N GLU A 66 12.72 -4.40 -18.12
CA GLU A 66 13.10 -3.99 -16.77
C GLU A 66 12.15 -2.95 -16.20
N SER A 67 12.05 -2.98 -14.86
CA SER A 67 11.31 -2.00 -14.09
C SER A 67 12.23 -1.22 -13.17
N PHE A 68 11.84 -0.01 -12.82
CA PHE A 68 12.55 0.77 -11.81
C PHE A 68 11.60 1.61 -10.97
N TYR A 69 12.04 1.93 -9.76
CA TYR A 69 11.34 2.83 -8.85
C TYR A 69 11.92 4.23 -8.98
N GLN A 70 11.10 5.19 -9.35
CA GLN A 70 11.44 6.60 -9.40
C GLN A 70 10.86 7.32 -8.18
N LYS A 71 11.73 7.62 -7.23
CA LYS A 71 11.39 8.41 -6.04
C LYS A 71 11.45 9.91 -6.33
N ARG A 72 12.61 10.37 -6.81
CA ARG A 72 12.86 11.78 -7.12
C ARG A 72 11.99 12.26 -8.29
N ALA A 73 11.34 13.40 -8.11
CA ALA A 73 10.68 14.13 -9.17
C ALA A 73 11.66 14.36 -10.34
N PRO A 74 11.27 14.04 -11.58
CA PRO A 74 12.16 14.21 -12.72
C PRO A 74 12.23 15.69 -13.13
N LYS A 75 13.32 16.07 -13.81
CA LYS A 75 13.55 17.47 -14.21
C LYS A 75 12.49 18.05 -15.16
N ASN A 76 11.77 17.19 -15.88
CA ASN A 76 10.72 17.55 -16.82
C ASN A 76 9.32 17.44 -16.21
N LEU A 77 9.19 17.38 -14.88
CA LEU A 77 7.91 17.45 -14.21
C LEU A 77 7.25 18.81 -14.53
N PRO A 78 6.01 18.83 -15.03
CA PRO A 78 5.27 20.07 -15.24
C PRO A 78 5.08 20.86 -13.94
N ASP A 79 5.08 22.19 -14.05
CA ASP A 79 4.92 23.13 -12.93
C ASP A 79 3.60 22.97 -12.16
N TRP A 80 2.55 22.53 -12.84
CA TRP A 80 1.24 22.27 -12.24
C TRP A 80 1.17 20.96 -11.43
N ILE A 81 2.19 20.10 -11.49
CA ILE A 81 2.28 18.92 -10.63
C ILE A 81 3.17 19.28 -9.43
N PRO A 82 2.60 19.45 -8.22
CA PRO A 82 3.40 19.82 -7.07
C PRO A 82 4.33 18.68 -6.64
N THR A 83 5.34 19.03 -5.87
CA THR A 83 6.22 18.08 -5.18
C THR A 83 6.07 18.19 -3.67
N GLY A 84 6.59 17.19 -2.97
CA GLY A 84 6.70 17.17 -1.51
C GLY A 84 8.05 16.61 -1.11
N THR A 85 8.68 17.25 -0.13
CA THR A 85 9.93 16.77 0.46
C THR A 85 9.65 15.62 1.42
N VAL A 86 10.27 14.47 1.19
CA VAL A 86 10.26 13.34 2.13
C VAL A 86 11.64 13.10 2.72
N THR A 87 11.66 12.56 3.94
CA THR A 87 12.88 12.11 4.63
C THR A 87 12.90 10.59 4.67
N PHE A 88 13.95 10.00 4.06
CA PHE A 88 14.19 8.56 4.08
C PHE A 88 14.72 8.09 5.44
N PRO A 89 14.68 6.78 5.74
CA PRO A 89 15.21 6.24 7.00
C PRO A 89 16.70 6.56 7.23
N SER A 90 17.45 6.86 6.18
CA SER A 90 18.85 7.29 6.25
C SER A 90 19.05 8.76 6.66
N GLY A 91 17.98 9.55 6.81
CA GLY A 91 18.02 11.00 7.00
C GLY A 91 18.19 11.80 5.71
N ARG A 92 18.44 11.16 4.57
CA ARG A 92 18.48 11.82 3.25
C ARG A 92 17.08 12.27 2.84
N THR A 93 17.00 13.38 2.11
CA THR A 93 15.74 13.90 1.57
C THR A 93 15.64 13.74 0.05
N ALA A 94 14.39 13.78 -0.45
CA ALA A 94 14.06 13.89 -1.86
C ALA A 94 12.74 14.65 -2.05
N GLU A 95 12.65 15.38 -3.17
CA GLU A 95 11.38 15.84 -3.72
C GLU A 95 10.73 14.69 -4.48
N GLU A 96 9.52 14.28 -4.10
CA GLU A 96 8.72 13.33 -4.88
C GLU A 96 7.50 14.02 -5.47
N MET A 97 7.00 13.47 -6.58
CA MET A 97 5.77 13.94 -7.21
C MET A 97 4.57 13.79 -6.25
N CYS A 98 3.72 14.81 -6.20
CA CYS A 98 2.47 14.80 -5.43
C CYS A 98 1.28 15.01 -6.37
N PRO A 99 0.59 13.93 -6.80
CA PRO A 99 -0.59 14.07 -7.66
C PRO A 99 -1.72 14.84 -6.96
N THR A 100 -2.33 15.79 -7.66
CA THR A 100 -3.47 16.60 -7.16
C THR A 100 -4.70 16.55 -8.06
N GLU A 101 -4.53 16.08 -9.30
CA GLU A 101 -5.57 15.98 -10.33
C GLU A 101 -5.34 14.77 -11.26
N PRO A 102 -6.37 14.29 -11.98
CA PRO A 102 -6.25 13.11 -12.86
C PRO A 102 -5.15 13.23 -13.91
N ALA A 103 -4.93 14.44 -14.45
CA ALA A 103 -3.88 14.70 -15.41
C ALA A 103 -2.47 14.37 -14.90
N ALA A 104 -2.21 14.52 -13.60
CA ALA A 104 -0.92 14.17 -13.01
C ALA A 104 -0.67 12.65 -13.08
N VAL A 105 -1.70 11.86 -12.83
CA VAL A 105 -1.67 10.39 -12.94
C VAL A 105 -1.45 9.98 -14.40
N LEU A 106 -2.20 10.59 -15.33
CA LEU A 106 -2.05 10.33 -16.76
C LEU A 106 -0.65 10.72 -17.27
N TRP A 107 -0.10 11.84 -16.81
CA TRP A 107 1.27 12.24 -17.13
C TRP A 107 2.28 11.18 -16.65
N ALA A 108 2.13 10.66 -15.44
CA ALA A 108 2.99 9.60 -14.93
C ALA A 108 2.83 8.28 -15.74
N ALA A 109 1.61 7.96 -16.18
CA ALA A 109 1.31 6.81 -17.03
C ALA A 109 1.94 6.95 -18.44
N GLN A 110 1.96 8.15 -19.01
CA GLN A 110 2.70 8.46 -20.24
C GLN A 110 4.20 8.11 -20.09
N PHE A 111 4.74 8.25 -18.89
CA PHE A 111 6.10 7.84 -18.55
C PHE A 111 6.21 6.37 -18.09
N ALA A 112 5.24 5.54 -18.44
CA ALA A 112 5.21 4.10 -18.18
C ALA A 112 5.07 3.74 -16.69
N THR A 113 4.52 4.62 -15.86
CA THR A 113 4.18 4.28 -14.48
C THR A 113 3.01 3.30 -14.46
N PHE A 114 3.24 2.09 -13.93
CA PHE A 114 2.18 1.10 -13.73
C PHE A 114 1.60 1.22 -12.33
N THR A 115 2.45 1.34 -11.32
CA THR A 115 2.03 1.32 -9.91
C THR A 115 2.50 2.59 -9.22
N PHE A 116 1.58 3.23 -8.50
CA PHE A 116 1.85 4.38 -7.66
C PHE A 116 1.97 3.91 -6.21
N HIS A 117 3.03 4.36 -5.53
CA HIS A 117 3.31 4.01 -4.14
C HIS A 117 3.32 5.29 -3.30
N PRO A 118 2.15 5.81 -2.90
CA PRO A 118 2.06 7.03 -2.11
C PRO A 118 2.57 6.77 -0.69
N TRP A 119 3.26 7.75 -0.12
CA TRP A 119 3.54 7.74 1.31
C TRP A 119 2.22 7.88 2.11
N PRO A 120 2.15 7.41 3.37
CA PRO A 120 0.96 7.57 4.22
C PRO A 120 0.84 8.97 4.84
N VAL A 121 1.45 9.98 4.22
CA VAL A 121 1.48 11.38 4.67
C VAL A 121 1.05 12.28 3.52
N ARG A 122 0.77 13.55 3.83
CA ARG A 122 0.58 14.60 2.83
C ARG A 122 1.77 15.54 2.83
N ARG A 123 2.04 16.19 1.69
CA ARG A 123 3.24 17.02 1.46
C ARG A 123 3.39 18.19 2.43
N GLN A 124 2.30 18.63 3.07
CA GLN A 124 2.28 19.70 4.06
C GLN A 124 2.83 19.26 5.42
N ASP A 125 2.74 17.96 5.72
CA ASP A 125 3.23 17.37 6.97
C ASP A 125 3.79 15.96 6.69
N PRO A 126 5.05 15.86 6.21
CA PRO A 126 5.63 14.60 5.75
C PRO A 126 6.08 13.67 6.89
N ASP A 127 5.86 14.05 8.16
CA ASP A 127 6.37 13.33 9.32
C ASP A 127 5.26 12.68 10.18
N HIS A 128 4.00 13.08 9.99
CA HIS A 128 2.84 12.52 10.69
C HIS A 128 1.87 11.83 9.72
N PRO A 129 1.84 10.48 9.69
CA PRO A 129 0.90 9.77 8.83
C PRO A 129 -0.56 10.11 9.11
N ASP A 130 -1.36 10.25 8.05
CA ASP A 130 -2.81 10.37 8.10
C ASP A 130 -3.52 9.07 7.72
N GLU A 131 -2.77 8.00 7.48
CA GLU A 131 -3.27 6.64 7.23
C GLU A 131 -2.51 5.60 8.05
N LEU A 132 -3.24 4.82 8.84
CA LEU A 132 -2.78 3.53 9.35
C LEU A 132 -3.04 2.47 8.26
N ARG A 133 -1.99 1.78 7.81
CA ARG A 133 -2.06 0.80 6.72
C ARG A 133 -1.65 -0.58 7.23
N ILE A 134 -2.58 -1.53 7.17
CA ILE A 134 -2.36 -2.90 7.63
C ILE A 134 -2.31 -3.82 6.41
N ASP A 135 -1.20 -4.56 6.27
CA ASP A 135 -0.93 -5.48 5.17
C ASP A 135 -1.06 -6.93 5.65
N LEU A 136 -2.04 -7.65 5.10
CA LEU A 136 -2.29 -9.06 5.36
C LEU A 136 -1.68 -9.87 4.21
N ASP A 137 -0.48 -10.43 4.44
CA ASP A 137 0.33 -11.12 3.44
C ASP A 137 0.25 -12.66 3.59
N PRO A 138 -0.40 -13.37 2.65
CA PRO A 138 -0.42 -14.83 2.64
C PRO A 138 0.97 -15.45 2.49
N GLN A 139 1.38 -16.22 3.47
CA GLN A 139 2.63 -17.00 3.42
C GLN A 139 2.43 -18.31 2.63
N PRO A 140 3.51 -19.00 2.20
CA PRO A 140 3.38 -20.26 1.47
C PRO A 140 2.45 -21.26 2.16
N GLY A 141 1.44 -21.74 1.43
CA GLY A 141 0.39 -22.63 1.95
C GLY A 141 -0.86 -21.92 2.46
N THR A 142 -0.95 -20.60 2.31
CA THR A 142 -2.16 -19.78 2.51
C THR A 142 -2.44 -18.93 1.27
N ASP A 143 -3.65 -18.39 1.17
CA ASP A 143 -4.10 -17.62 0.01
C ASP A 143 -4.94 -16.38 0.39
N PHE A 144 -5.63 -15.81 -0.61
CA PHE A 144 -6.48 -14.63 -0.40
C PHE A 144 -7.66 -14.92 0.54
N ASP A 145 -8.21 -16.13 0.55
CA ASP A 145 -9.36 -16.48 1.40
C ASP A 145 -8.93 -16.55 2.87
N ASP A 146 -7.68 -16.96 3.14
CA ASP A 146 -7.07 -16.82 4.46
C ASP A 146 -6.97 -15.35 4.89
N ALA A 147 -6.60 -14.45 3.97
CA ALA A 147 -6.53 -13.01 4.24
C ALA A 147 -7.93 -12.41 4.48
N VAL A 148 -8.96 -12.88 3.77
CA VAL A 148 -10.37 -12.49 4.00
C VAL A 148 -10.82 -12.90 5.40
N ARG A 149 -10.50 -14.13 5.84
CA ARG A 149 -10.80 -14.55 7.21
C ARG A 149 -10.10 -13.67 8.24
N ALA A 150 -8.83 -13.33 8.02
CA ALA A 150 -8.06 -12.47 8.91
C ALA A 150 -8.57 -11.02 8.93
N VAL A 151 -9.05 -10.46 7.81
CA VAL A 151 -9.51 -9.07 7.77
C VAL A 151 -10.82 -8.85 8.52
N HIS A 152 -11.71 -9.84 8.57
CA HIS A 152 -12.93 -9.75 9.38
C HIS A 152 -12.64 -9.72 10.87
N GLU A 153 -11.72 -10.55 11.36
CA GLU A 153 -11.29 -10.47 12.75
C GLU A 153 -10.50 -9.18 13.02
N LEU A 154 -9.68 -8.73 12.07
CA LEU A 154 -9.00 -7.44 12.18
C LEU A 154 -10.00 -6.29 12.30
N ARG A 155 -11.14 -6.35 11.59
CA ARG A 155 -12.22 -5.37 11.74
C ARG A 155 -12.78 -5.36 13.17
N ALA A 156 -12.97 -6.53 13.77
CA ALA A 156 -13.42 -6.63 15.17
C ALA A 156 -12.37 -6.07 16.14
N VAL A 157 -11.07 -6.35 15.92
CA VAL A 157 -9.98 -5.73 16.70
C VAL A 157 -10.03 -4.21 16.59
N LEU A 158 -10.16 -3.67 15.37
CA LEU A 158 -10.23 -2.23 15.17
C LEU A 158 -11.46 -1.59 15.84
N ASP A 159 -12.59 -2.28 15.89
CA ASP A 159 -13.80 -1.84 16.60
C ASP A 159 -13.57 -1.81 18.13
N ASP A 160 -13.02 -2.88 18.70
CA ASP A 160 -12.72 -3.00 20.13
C ASP A 160 -11.72 -1.93 20.62
N PHE A 161 -10.77 -1.54 19.77
CA PHE A 161 -9.69 -0.60 20.12
C PHE A 161 -9.85 0.77 19.46
N GLY A 162 -11.04 1.37 19.65
CA GLY A 162 -11.29 2.77 19.32
C GLY A 162 -12.38 3.00 18.27
N GLY A 163 -13.18 1.98 17.93
CA GLY A 163 -14.23 2.09 16.93
C GLY A 163 -13.67 2.46 15.55
N LEU A 164 -12.47 1.98 15.23
CA LEU A 164 -11.75 2.39 14.04
C LEU A 164 -12.37 1.72 12.81
N ARG A 165 -12.83 2.52 11.85
CA ARG A 165 -13.33 1.99 10.58
C ARG A 165 -12.18 1.76 9.61
N GLY A 166 -12.13 0.56 9.02
CA GLY A 166 -11.21 0.23 7.93
C GLY A 166 -11.86 0.25 6.55
N TRP A 167 -11.08 0.54 5.52
CA TRP A 167 -11.46 0.48 4.10
C TRP A 167 -10.61 -0.58 3.39
N PRO A 168 -11.19 -1.74 3.06
CA PRO A 168 -10.44 -2.87 2.50
C PRO A 168 -10.15 -2.67 1.02
N LYS A 169 -9.01 -3.18 0.58
CA LYS A 169 -8.68 -3.30 -0.85
C LYS A 169 -7.88 -4.56 -1.11
N THR A 170 -8.09 -5.20 -2.26
CA THR A 170 -7.13 -6.21 -2.72
C THR A 170 -5.77 -5.55 -2.92
N SER A 171 -4.68 -6.28 -2.68
CA SER A 171 -3.36 -5.80 -3.09
C SER A 171 -3.21 -5.77 -4.62
N GLY A 172 -4.01 -6.54 -5.35
CA GLY A 172 -3.78 -6.90 -6.77
C GLY A 172 -2.65 -7.92 -6.95
N GLY A 173 -2.16 -8.50 -5.85
CA GLY A 173 -1.35 -9.71 -5.81
C GLY A 173 -2.10 -10.78 -5.02
N ARG A 174 -1.48 -11.35 -3.98
CA ARG A 174 -2.10 -12.41 -3.16
C ARG A 174 -2.79 -11.89 -1.89
N GLY A 175 -2.33 -10.77 -1.34
CA GLY A 175 -2.79 -10.26 -0.05
C GLY A 175 -3.90 -9.22 -0.13
N LEU A 176 -4.27 -8.72 1.04
CA LEU A 176 -5.31 -7.72 1.27
C LEU A 176 -4.73 -6.58 2.11
N HIS A 177 -5.06 -5.34 1.76
CA HIS A 177 -4.71 -4.19 2.59
C HIS A 177 -5.97 -3.61 3.25
N LEU A 178 -5.85 -3.21 4.51
CA LEU A 178 -6.88 -2.47 5.22
C LEU A 178 -6.34 -1.10 5.62
N PHE A 179 -6.96 -0.03 5.13
CA PHE A 179 -6.56 1.34 5.43
C PHE A 179 -7.53 1.96 6.44
N VAL A 180 -6.99 2.66 7.44
CA VAL A 180 -7.76 3.42 8.42
C VAL A 180 -7.25 4.87 8.40
N PRO A 181 -8.09 5.86 8.06
CA PRO A 181 -7.70 7.26 8.08
C PRO A 181 -7.56 7.74 9.54
N ILE A 182 -6.46 8.39 9.88
CA ILE A 182 -6.12 8.80 11.25
C ILE A 182 -5.80 10.29 11.34
N GLU A 183 -5.95 10.89 12.52
CA GLU A 183 -5.44 12.25 12.76
C GLU A 183 -3.91 12.30 12.51
N PRO A 184 -3.37 13.26 11.73
CA PRO A 184 -1.94 13.40 11.47
C PRO A 184 -1.23 14.01 12.68
N ARG A 185 -1.13 13.24 13.76
CA ARG A 185 -0.56 13.69 15.05
C ARG A 185 0.52 12.77 15.60
N TRP A 186 0.58 11.55 15.07
CA TRP A 186 1.52 10.52 15.49
C TRP A 186 2.65 10.42 14.48
N THR A 187 3.85 10.17 14.98
CA THR A 187 5.03 9.88 14.16
C THR A 187 4.93 8.49 13.52
N PHE A 188 5.71 8.25 12.46
CA PHE A 188 5.84 6.90 11.86
C PHE A 188 6.12 5.80 12.89
N THR A 189 6.92 6.08 13.92
CA THR A 189 7.25 5.11 14.97
C THR A 189 6.04 4.77 15.84
N GLU A 190 5.21 5.76 16.19
CA GLU A 190 3.98 5.53 16.96
C GLU A 190 2.92 4.81 16.14
N VAL A 191 2.72 5.22 14.88
CA VAL A 191 1.78 4.53 13.97
C VAL A 191 2.21 3.06 13.75
N ARG A 192 3.52 2.79 13.63
CA ARG A 192 4.03 1.42 13.56
C ARG A 192 3.80 0.63 14.85
N ARG A 193 3.95 1.25 16.05
CA ARG A 193 3.60 0.60 17.33
C ARG A 193 2.13 0.21 17.37
N ALA A 194 1.23 1.07 16.88
CA ALA A 194 -0.20 0.77 16.77
C ALA A 194 -0.46 -0.43 15.84
N VAL A 195 0.20 -0.52 14.67
CA VAL A 195 0.07 -1.70 13.79
C VAL A 195 0.61 -2.97 14.44
N ILE A 196 1.72 -2.90 15.17
CA ILE A 196 2.25 -4.04 15.93
C ILE A 196 1.22 -4.52 16.97
N ALA A 197 0.62 -3.60 17.73
CA ALA A 197 -0.40 -3.94 18.72
C ALA A 197 -1.63 -4.58 18.06
N CYS A 198 -2.13 -4.03 16.94
CA CYS A 198 -3.18 -4.65 16.13
C CYS A 198 -2.80 -6.07 15.69
N GLY A 199 -1.61 -6.24 15.12
CA GLY A 199 -1.15 -7.52 14.59
C GLY A 199 -1.02 -8.58 15.68
N ARG A 200 -0.50 -8.21 16.86
CA ARG A 200 -0.39 -9.12 18.00
C ARG A 200 -1.75 -9.49 18.57
N GLU A 201 -2.68 -8.54 18.64
CA GLU A 201 -4.04 -8.84 19.07
C GLU A 201 -4.74 -9.79 18.10
N LEU A 202 -4.62 -9.53 16.80
CA LEU A 202 -5.13 -10.43 15.77
C LEU A 202 -4.50 -11.83 15.85
N GLU A 203 -3.18 -11.92 16.05
CA GLU A 203 -2.47 -13.19 16.27
C GLU A 203 -2.96 -13.91 17.54
N ARG A 204 -3.24 -13.19 18.64
CA ARG A 204 -3.81 -13.79 19.86
C ARG A 204 -5.21 -14.36 19.64
N ARG A 205 -6.03 -13.70 18.82
CA ARG A 205 -7.40 -14.16 18.49
C ARG A 205 -7.40 -15.28 17.45
N MET A 206 -6.39 -15.33 16.58
CA MET A 206 -6.28 -16.31 15.50
C MET A 206 -4.89 -16.97 15.42
N PRO A 207 -4.38 -17.62 16.50
CA PRO A 207 -2.97 -18.05 16.59
C PRO A 207 -2.58 -19.15 15.59
N GLU A 208 -3.56 -19.89 15.07
CA GLU A 208 -3.34 -20.90 14.03
C GLU A 208 -3.35 -20.33 12.61
N ARG A 209 -3.80 -19.08 12.43
CA ARG A 209 -4.06 -18.48 11.11
C ARG A 209 -3.30 -17.19 10.85
N VAL A 210 -2.90 -16.47 11.89
CA VAL A 210 -2.22 -15.17 11.78
C VAL A 210 -0.91 -15.23 12.55
N THR A 211 0.10 -14.51 12.05
CA THR A 211 1.37 -14.36 12.76
C THR A 211 1.99 -12.98 12.61
N THR A 212 2.72 -12.54 13.64
CA THR A 212 3.62 -11.37 13.59
C THR A 212 5.10 -11.79 13.61
N ALA A 213 5.41 -13.07 13.42
CA ALA A 213 6.78 -13.57 13.42
C ALA A 213 7.61 -12.95 12.29
N TRP A 214 8.71 -12.29 12.66
CA TRP A 214 9.57 -11.61 11.70
C TRP A 214 10.31 -12.60 10.79
N TRP A 215 10.84 -13.69 11.36
CA TRP A 215 11.55 -14.75 10.64
C TRP A 215 10.59 -15.57 9.79
N LYS A 216 10.89 -15.72 8.48
CA LYS A 216 10.00 -16.43 7.54
C LYS A 216 9.79 -17.89 7.93
N GLU A 217 10.82 -18.54 8.47
CA GLU A 217 10.77 -19.92 8.94
C GLU A 217 9.82 -20.14 10.14
N GLU A 218 9.54 -19.10 10.93
CA GLU A 218 8.66 -19.16 12.10
C GLU A 218 7.19 -18.92 11.76
N ARG A 219 6.89 -18.38 10.56
CA ARG A 219 5.53 -17.98 10.17
C ARG A 219 4.60 -19.19 9.97
N GLY A 220 5.13 -20.27 9.41
CA GLY A 220 4.35 -21.43 9.00
C GLY A 220 3.31 -21.07 7.92
N LYS A 221 2.19 -21.80 7.91
CA LYS A 221 1.06 -21.58 6.97
C LYS A 221 0.04 -20.61 7.59
N ARG A 222 0.45 -19.35 7.76
CA ARG A 222 -0.37 -18.29 8.37
C ARG A 222 -0.32 -17.02 7.54
N ILE A 223 -1.30 -16.15 7.72
CA ILE A 223 -1.25 -14.77 7.25
C ILE A 223 -0.25 -13.99 8.10
N PHE A 224 0.73 -13.37 7.46
CA PHE A 224 1.66 -12.46 8.13
C PHE A 224 1.07 -11.05 8.15
N VAL A 225 1.00 -10.44 9.33
CA VAL A 225 0.70 -9.01 9.43
C VAL A 225 2.01 -8.25 9.23
N ASP A 226 2.23 -7.68 8.05
CA ASP A 226 3.47 -6.97 7.75
C ASP A 226 3.49 -5.56 8.35
N PHE A 227 3.74 -5.51 9.66
CA PHE A 227 3.86 -4.29 10.44
C PHE A 227 4.98 -3.36 9.95
N ASN A 228 5.97 -3.89 9.22
CA ASN A 228 7.07 -3.06 8.70
C ASN A 228 6.65 -2.23 7.49
N GLN A 229 5.51 -2.51 6.85
CA GLN A 229 4.97 -1.68 5.76
C GLN A 229 4.56 -0.27 6.23
N THR A 230 4.43 -0.06 7.54
CA THR A 230 4.17 1.25 8.14
C THR A 230 5.45 2.08 8.33
N ALA A 231 6.63 1.48 8.18
CA ALA A 231 7.88 2.21 8.27
C ALA A 231 8.04 3.21 7.10
N ARG A 232 8.90 4.22 7.27
CA ARG A 232 9.22 5.17 6.18
C ARG A 232 9.74 4.43 4.95
N ASP A 233 9.46 4.96 3.77
CA ASP A 233 10.03 4.48 2.50
C ASP A 233 9.70 3.02 2.15
N ARG A 234 8.50 2.57 2.54
CA ARG A 234 7.95 1.26 2.19
C ARG A 234 6.90 1.41 1.10
N THR A 235 6.97 0.52 0.12
CA THR A 235 6.10 0.57 -1.07
C THR A 235 4.81 -0.19 -0.81
N ILE A 236 3.70 0.54 -0.80
CA ILE A 236 2.34 -0.01 -0.81
C ILE A 236 1.64 0.58 -2.04
N ALA A 237 1.15 -0.28 -2.92
CA ALA A 237 0.40 0.17 -4.09
C ALA A 237 -0.86 0.94 -3.67
N SER A 238 -1.11 2.10 -4.29
CA SER A 238 -2.32 2.89 -4.05
C SER A 238 -3.58 2.10 -4.43
N ALA A 239 -4.73 2.51 -3.88
CA ALA A 239 -6.01 2.17 -4.47
C ALA A 239 -6.01 2.53 -5.98
N TYR A 240 -6.60 1.66 -6.79
CA TYR A 240 -6.70 1.76 -8.25
C TYR A 240 -5.37 1.67 -9.03
N SER A 241 -4.22 1.50 -8.37
CA SER A 241 -2.96 1.26 -9.10
C SER A 241 -2.99 -0.10 -9.81
N VAL A 242 -2.54 -0.11 -11.06
CA VAL A 242 -2.25 -1.34 -11.80
C VAL A 242 -1.00 -1.99 -11.22
N ARG A 243 -1.04 -3.32 -11.06
CA ARG A 243 0.06 -4.14 -10.58
C ARG A 243 0.82 -4.74 -11.76
N PRO A 244 2.13 -4.98 -11.61
CA PRO A 244 2.93 -5.61 -12.66
C PRO A 244 2.67 -7.13 -12.72
N HIS A 245 1.43 -7.49 -13.01
CA HIS A 245 0.94 -8.85 -13.09
C HIS A 245 0.55 -9.15 -14.54
N PRO A 246 0.79 -10.36 -15.08
CA PRO A 246 0.49 -10.68 -16.49
C PRO A 246 -0.93 -10.34 -16.94
N ARG A 247 -1.90 -10.45 -16.03
CA ARG A 247 -3.31 -10.09 -16.26
C ARG A 247 -3.66 -8.60 -16.11
N ALA A 248 -2.69 -7.71 -15.86
CA ALA A 248 -2.89 -6.30 -15.54
C ALA A 248 -3.81 -6.07 -14.33
N GLN A 249 -3.61 -6.85 -13.26
CA GLN A 249 -4.44 -6.76 -12.06
C GLN A 249 -4.37 -5.39 -11.39
N VAL A 250 -5.41 -5.02 -10.65
CA VAL A 250 -5.52 -3.74 -9.95
C VAL A 250 -5.51 -3.97 -8.44
N SER A 251 -4.89 -3.06 -7.67
CA SER A 251 -5.16 -2.97 -6.23
C SER A 251 -6.55 -2.37 -6.03
N ALA A 252 -7.56 -3.23 -5.93
CA ALA A 252 -8.97 -2.90 -6.05
C ALA A 252 -9.59 -2.49 -4.71
N PRO A 253 -10.08 -1.26 -4.54
CA PRO A 253 -10.91 -0.88 -3.41
C PRO A 253 -12.19 -1.71 -3.35
N LEU A 254 -12.54 -2.14 -2.14
CA LEU A 254 -13.72 -2.97 -1.88
C LEU A 254 -14.64 -2.29 -0.87
N ARG A 255 -15.93 -2.54 -1.01
CA ARG A 255 -16.92 -2.43 0.05
C ARG A 255 -16.80 -3.64 0.98
N TRP A 256 -17.30 -3.51 2.20
CA TRP A 256 -17.25 -4.60 3.18
C TRP A 256 -18.14 -5.78 2.82
N ASP A 257 -19.28 -5.53 2.16
CA ASP A 257 -20.28 -6.54 1.79
C ASP A 257 -19.84 -7.44 0.61
N GLU A 258 -18.82 -7.05 -0.14
CA GLU A 258 -18.29 -7.85 -1.26
C GLU A 258 -17.00 -8.63 -0.92
N VAL A 259 -16.35 -8.36 0.23
CA VAL A 259 -15.01 -8.92 0.56
C VAL A 259 -14.98 -10.44 0.47
N ASP A 260 -16.06 -11.11 0.89
CA ASP A 260 -16.16 -12.58 0.90
C ASP A 260 -16.38 -13.21 -0.48
N SER A 261 -16.70 -12.40 -1.49
CA SER A 261 -17.18 -12.86 -2.79
C SER A 261 -16.25 -12.55 -3.96
N VAL A 262 -15.13 -11.87 -3.69
CA VAL A 262 -14.21 -11.37 -4.71
C VAL A 262 -12.84 -12.00 -4.54
N HIS A 263 -12.10 -12.11 -5.65
CA HIS A 263 -10.69 -12.43 -5.66
C HIS A 263 -9.90 -11.36 -6.41
N PRO A 264 -8.59 -11.19 -6.12
CA PRO A 264 -7.75 -10.24 -6.87
C PRO A 264 -7.77 -10.45 -8.39
N ALA A 265 -8.02 -11.67 -8.87
CA ALA A 265 -8.07 -12.02 -10.29
C ALA A 265 -9.29 -11.44 -11.02
N ASP A 266 -10.33 -11.03 -10.29
CA ASP A 266 -11.55 -10.45 -10.84
C ASP A 266 -11.34 -9.00 -11.28
N PHE A 267 -10.24 -8.37 -10.84
CA PHE A 267 -9.94 -6.96 -11.06
C PHE A 267 -8.70 -6.78 -11.93
N ASP A 268 -8.92 -6.59 -13.22
CA ASP A 268 -7.93 -6.06 -14.16
C ASP A 268 -8.34 -4.66 -14.64
N ILE A 269 -7.52 -4.05 -15.50
CA ILE A 269 -7.81 -2.69 -16.00
C ILE A 269 -9.13 -2.57 -16.78
N ALA A 270 -9.61 -3.65 -17.41
CA ALA A 270 -10.89 -3.63 -18.13
C ALA A 270 -12.05 -3.81 -17.15
N SER A 271 -12.03 -4.85 -16.31
CA SER A 271 -13.12 -5.11 -15.36
C SER A 271 -13.25 -4.03 -14.29
N MET A 272 -12.13 -3.46 -13.82
CA MET A 272 -12.16 -2.36 -12.87
C MET A 272 -12.69 -1.07 -13.51
N ARG A 273 -12.41 -0.82 -14.79
CA ARG A 273 -12.99 0.33 -15.50
C ARG A 273 -14.51 0.24 -15.53
N ASP A 274 -15.04 -0.92 -15.91
CA ASP A 274 -16.48 -1.14 -16.02
C ASP A 274 -17.12 -1.05 -14.62
N ARG A 275 -16.51 -1.68 -13.61
CA ARG A 275 -16.92 -1.58 -12.21
C ARG A 275 -16.93 -0.14 -11.68
N TYR A 276 -15.92 0.67 -12.02
CA TYR A 276 -15.83 2.05 -11.57
C TYR A 276 -16.88 2.94 -12.25
N ALA A 277 -17.21 2.68 -13.52
CA ALA A 277 -18.32 3.37 -14.20
C ALA A 277 -19.66 3.12 -13.49
N ASP A 278 -19.88 1.89 -13.00
CA ASP A 278 -21.13 1.51 -12.33
C ASP A 278 -21.21 2.01 -10.88
N LEU A 279 -20.12 1.86 -10.11
CA LEU A 279 -20.14 2.04 -8.66
C LEU A 279 -19.42 3.31 -8.18
N GLY A 280 -18.68 3.97 -9.07
CA GLY A 280 -17.78 5.05 -8.72
C GLY A 280 -16.68 4.61 -7.75
N ASP A 281 -16.18 5.57 -6.99
CA ASP A 281 -15.18 5.31 -5.97
C ASP A 281 -15.81 4.77 -4.67
N VAL A 282 -15.68 3.47 -4.42
CA VAL A 282 -16.25 2.83 -3.22
C VAL A 282 -15.56 3.22 -1.92
N HIS A 283 -14.45 3.96 -1.99
CA HIS A 283 -13.73 4.53 -0.84
C HIS A 283 -13.86 6.06 -0.78
N ALA A 284 -14.81 6.67 -1.51
CA ALA A 284 -14.95 8.13 -1.61
C ALA A 284 -15.10 8.83 -0.24
N ASP A 285 -15.74 8.17 0.73
CA ASP A 285 -15.99 8.71 2.07
C ASP A 285 -14.80 8.56 3.03
N MET A 286 -13.72 7.86 2.63
CA MET A 286 -12.59 7.58 3.52
C MET A 286 -11.96 8.86 4.08
N ASP A 287 -11.83 9.89 3.23
CA ASP A 287 -11.21 11.16 3.62
C ASP A 287 -12.12 12.03 4.51
N ASP A 288 -13.38 11.66 4.73
CA ASP A 288 -14.31 12.36 5.65
C ASP A 288 -14.19 11.88 7.10
N HIS A 289 -13.41 10.82 7.34
CA HIS A 289 -13.23 10.21 8.65
C HIS A 289 -11.79 10.39 9.14
N ARG A 290 -11.60 10.71 10.42
CA ARG A 290 -10.28 10.73 11.05
C ARG A 290 -10.39 10.12 12.43
N PHE A 291 -9.76 8.96 12.60
CA PHE A 291 -9.77 8.24 13.85
C PHE A 291 -8.53 8.54 14.69
N ARG A 292 -8.61 8.19 15.96
CA ARG A 292 -7.50 8.34 16.90
C ARG A 292 -6.87 7.01 17.26
N LEU A 293 -5.55 7.01 17.48
CA LEU A 293 -4.79 5.80 17.81
C LEU A 293 -4.60 5.55 19.31
N ASP A 294 -5.15 6.39 20.20
CA ASP A 294 -4.86 6.33 21.65
C ASP A 294 -5.12 4.93 22.24
N ALA A 295 -6.21 4.26 21.87
CA ALA A 295 -6.56 2.93 22.38
C ALA A 295 -5.59 1.83 21.91
N LEU A 296 -5.10 1.91 20.67
CA LEU A 296 -4.10 0.99 20.13
C LEU A 296 -2.71 1.25 20.72
N LEU A 297 -2.38 2.51 20.99
CA LEU A 297 -1.13 2.87 21.66
C LEU A 297 -1.13 2.42 23.13
N GLU A 298 -2.26 2.56 23.84
CA GLU A 298 -2.41 1.98 25.19
C GLU A 298 -2.33 0.45 25.16
N LEU A 299 -2.86 -0.20 24.11
CA LEU A 299 -2.65 -1.65 23.92
C LEU A 299 -1.17 -1.99 23.73
N ALA A 300 -0.43 -1.19 22.96
CA ALA A 300 1.02 -1.37 22.79
C ALA A 300 1.76 -1.19 24.13
N ASP A 301 1.42 -0.17 24.91
CA ASP A 301 2.02 0.11 26.22
C ASP A 301 1.72 -1.00 27.23
N ARG A 302 0.52 -1.60 27.19
CA ARG A 302 0.17 -2.79 27.99
C ARG A 302 0.94 -4.04 27.56
N ASP A 303 1.06 -4.29 26.26
CA ASP A 303 1.86 -5.41 25.75
C ASP A 303 3.32 -5.31 26.23
N GLU A 304 3.89 -4.10 26.25
CA GLU A 304 5.24 -3.86 26.76
C GLU A 304 5.33 -4.05 28.27
N ARG A 305 4.46 -3.40 29.05
CA ARG A 305 4.47 -3.45 30.52
C ARG A 305 4.16 -4.83 31.10
N ASP A 306 3.09 -5.46 30.61
CA ASP A 306 2.48 -6.60 31.27
C ASP A 306 2.98 -7.93 30.68
N ARG A 307 3.50 -7.91 29.45
CA ARG A 307 3.96 -9.11 28.72
C ARG A 307 5.42 -9.04 28.28
N GLY A 308 6.11 -7.92 28.49
CA GLY A 308 7.47 -7.70 28.00
C GLY A 308 7.58 -7.66 26.48
N LEU A 309 6.46 -7.45 25.78
CA LEU A 309 6.39 -7.43 24.32
C LEU A 309 6.56 -5.99 23.82
N GLY A 310 7.81 -5.53 23.74
CA GLY A 310 8.16 -4.21 23.20
C GLY A 310 8.11 -4.13 21.68
N ASP A 311 9.02 -3.36 21.07
CA ASP A 311 9.10 -3.21 19.60
C ASP A 311 9.42 -4.54 18.87
N LEU A 312 9.07 -4.64 17.58
CA LEU A 312 9.46 -5.74 16.71
C LEU A 312 10.60 -5.34 15.76
N PRO A 313 11.40 -6.29 15.23
CA PRO A 313 12.53 -5.96 14.38
C PRO A 313 12.12 -5.24 13.09
N TYR A 314 12.94 -4.26 12.68
CA TYR A 314 12.91 -3.70 11.33
C TYR A 314 13.61 -4.67 10.35
N PRO A 315 13.38 -4.55 9.03
CA PRO A 315 14.13 -5.32 8.04
C PRO A 315 15.65 -5.10 8.20
N PRO A 316 16.52 -6.10 7.95
CA PRO A 316 17.96 -6.00 8.25
C PRO A 316 18.65 -4.87 7.46
N GLU A 317 18.20 -4.65 6.23
CA GLU A 317 18.69 -3.61 5.33
C GLU A 317 18.13 -2.22 5.64
N TYR A 318 17.17 -2.10 6.57
CA TYR A 318 16.46 -0.86 6.83
C TYR A 318 17.35 0.12 7.63
N PRO A 319 17.71 1.29 7.07
CA PRO A 319 18.62 2.23 7.75
C PRO A 319 18.03 2.76 9.06
N LYS A 320 18.91 3.14 10.00
CA LYS A 320 18.54 3.80 11.25
C LYS A 320 18.54 5.31 11.07
N MET A 321 17.50 6.00 11.54
CA MET A 321 17.46 7.46 11.53
C MET A 321 18.42 8.05 12.58
N PRO A 322 19.05 9.21 12.31
CA PRO A 322 19.79 9.95 13.32
C PRO A 322 18.92 10.22 14.56
N GLY A 323 19.43 9.90 15.75
CA GLY A 323 18.70 10.08 17.01
C GLY A 323 17.62 9.02 17.32
N GLU A 324 17.42 8.02 16.45
CA GLU A 324 16.43 6.96 16.70
C GLU A 324 16.82 6.10 17.92
N PRO A 325 15.87 5.65 18.76
CA PRO A 325 16.10 4.70 19.85
C PRO A 325 16.78 3.40 19.41
N LYS A 326 17.23 2.59 20.37
CA LYS A 326 17.82 1.28 20.07
C LYS A 326 16.72 0.32 19.58
N ARG A 327 16.87 -0.18 18.34
CA ARG A 327 15.97 -1.18 17.76
C ARG A 327 16.16 -2.54 18.42
N VAL A 328 15.07 -3.31 18.49
CA VAL A 328 15.11 -4.74 18.80
C VAL A 328 15.84 -5.46 17.68
N GLN A 329 16.88 -6.20 18.04
CA GLN A 329 17.63 -7.04 17.10
C GLN A 329 16.86 -8.34 16.87
N PRO A 330 16.84 -8.87 15.64
CA PRO A 330 16.33 -10.22 15.41
C PRO A 330 17.13 -11.23 16.22
N SER A 331 16.53 -11.86 17.24
CA SER A 331 17.08 -13.06 17.85
C SER A 331 16.38 -14.27 17.25
N ARG A 332 17.14 -15.26 16.76
CA ARG A 332 16.58 -16.58 16.47
C ARG A 332 16.55 -17.35 17.77
N ALA A 333 15.44 -18.02 18.08
CA ALA A 333 15.51 -19.09 19.07
C ALA A 333 16.51 -20.14 18.54
N ARG A 334 17.55 -20.47 19.32
CA ARG A 334 18.35 -21.66 19.03
C ARG A 334 17.38 -22.83 19.15
N HIS A 335 17.17 -23.56 18.06
CA HIS A 335 16.67 -24.92 18.17
C HIS A 335 17.74 -25.69 18.94
N ASP A 336 17.50 -25.93 20.24
CA ASP A 336 18.19 -26.99 20.94
C ASP A 336 17.78 -28.27 20.23
N SER A 337 18.66 -28.77 19.38
CA SER A 337 18.58 -30.12 18.88
C SER A 337 18.91 -31.05 20.06
N GLU A 338 17.93 -31.31 20.90
CA GLU A 338 17.86 -32.58 21.61
C GLU A 338 17.66 -33.65 20.53
N HIS A 339 18.70 -34.42 20.28
CA HIS A 339 18.56 -35.80 19.87
C HIS A 339 19.72 -36.57 20.48
N ASP A 340 19.36 -37.37 21.48
CA ASP A 340 20.15 -38.40 22.11
C ASP A 340 20.80 -39.34 21.09
N ALA A 341 22.09 -39.59 21.28
CA ALA A 341 22.73 -40.91 21.17
C ALA A 341 24.07 -40.90 21.91
#